data_AF-A0A090FEH2-F1
#
_entry.id   AF-A0A090FEH2-F1
#
_cell.length_a   1.000
_cell.length_b   1.000
_cell.length_c   1.000
_cell.angle_alpha   90.00
_cell.angle_beta   90.00
_cell.angle_gamma   90.00
#
_symmetry.space_group_name_H-M   'P 1'
#
loop_
_entity.id
_entity.type
_entity.pdbx_description
1 polymer ?
#
loop_
_entity_poly.entity_id
_entity_poly.type
_entity_poly.pdbx_seq_one_letter_code
_entity_poly.pdbx_strand_id
1 'polypeptide(L)' 'MAKKKSRQVLAGISEASRAEILEAAYFARKCGLTRDEALRMIREAHSLPAVKPAEGGKREN' A
#
# COMPACT_ATOMS: atom_id res chain seq x y z
N MET A 1 0.44 -28.18 18.06
CA MET A 1 -0.49 -27.71 17.01
C MET A 1 -0.42 -26.18 16.93
N ALA A 2 -0.47 -25.61 15.72
CA ALA A 2 -0.65 -24.19 15.38
C ALA A 2 0.56 -23.21 15.43
N LYS A 3 1.11 -22.92 14.24
CA LYS A 3 1.41 -21.55 13.79
C LYS A 3 1.30 -21.50 12.25
N LYS A 4 0.14 -21.08 11.74
CA LYS A 4 -0.04 -20.72 10.32
C LYS A 4 -0.72 -19.36 10.27
N LYS A 5 0.06 -18.28 10.13
CA LYS A 5 -0.45 -17.02 9.54
C LYS A 5 0.69 -16.09 9.12
N SER A 6 1.39 -16.44 8.05
CA SER A 6 2.19 -15.46 7.28
C SER A 6 2.13 -15.69 5.77
N ARG A 7 1.13 -16.46 5.28
CA ARG A 7 0.98 -16.77 3.85
C ARG A 7 -0.04 -15.87 3.13
N GLN A 8 -0.70 -14.94 3.82
CA GLN A 8 -1.74 -14.11 3.18
C GLN A 8 -1.21 -12.80 2.58
N VAL A 9 -0.02 -12.34 2.95
CA VAL A 9 0.53 -11.07 2.42
C VAL A 9 1.07 -11.22 0.98
N LEU A 10 1.47 -12.44 0.58
CA LEU A 10 2.07 -12.69 -0.74
C LEU A 10 1.05 -13.02 -1.84
N ALA A 11 -0.15 -13.49 -1.49
CA ALA A 11 -1.15 -13.91 -2.49
C ALA A 11 -1.85 -12.73 -3.18
N GLY A 12 -1.86 -11.54 -2.58
CA GLY A 12 -2.53 -10.38 -3.17
C GLY A 12 -1.74 -9.73 -4.33
N ILE A 13 -0.43 -9.96 -4.45
CA ILE A 13 0.41 -9.22 -5.40
C ILE A 13 0.11 -9.62 -6.86
N SER A 14 -0.42 -10.83 -7.08
CA SER A 14 -0.60 -11.40 -8.42
C SER A 14 -1.77 -10.81 -9.23
N GLU A 15 -2.70 -10.08 -8.60
CA GLU A 15 -3.88 -9.48 -9.26
C GLU A 15 -3.91 -7.95 -9.12
N ALA A 16 -2.76 -7.29 -9.08
CA ALA A 16 -2.74 -5.82 -9.18
C ALA A 16 -3.03 -5.38 -10.61
N SER A 17 -4.03 -4.51 -10.79
CA SER A 17 -4.29 -3.89 -12.09
C SER A 17 -3.09 -3.05 -12.52
N ARG A 18 -2.86 -2.90 -13.83
CA ARG A 18 -1.77 -2.07 -14.38
C ARG A 18 -1.82 -0.65 -13.83
N ALA A 19 -3.02 -0.12 -13.57
CA ALA A 19 -3.22 1.20 -12.97
C ALA A 19 -2.64 1.27 -11.54
N GLU A 20 -2.99 0.30 -10.67
CA GLU A 20 -2.51 0.23 -9.29
C GLU A 20 -0.98 0.09 -9.23
N ILE A 21 -0.38 -0.66 -10.15
CA ILE A 21 1.08 -0.85 -10.20
C ILE A 21 1.79 0.46 -10.56
N LEU A 22 1.26 1.22 -11.53
CA LEU A 22 1.82 2.51 -11.93
C LEU A 22 1.69 3.54 -10.81
N GLU A 23 0.53 3.57 -10.16
CA GLU A 23 0.25 4.45 -9.03
C GLU A 23 1.16 4.12 -7.83
N ALA A 24 1.27 2.85 -7.45
CA ALA A 24 2.18 2.41 -6.40
C ALA A 24 3.63 2.77 -6.70
N ALA A 25 4.08 2.63 -7.96
CA ALA A 25 5.43 3.01 -8.38
C ALA A 25 5.67 4.53 -8.33
N TYR A 26 4.64 5.34 -8.58
CA TYR A 26 4.72 6.79 -8.44
C TYR A 26 4.87 7.21 -6.97
N PHE A 27 4.00 6.68 -6.10
CA PHE A 27 4.05 6.97 -4.67
C PHE A 27 5.33 6.47 -4.01
N ALA A 28 5.81 5.28 -4.38
CA ALA A 28 7.07 4.73 -3.91
C ALA A 28 8.24 5.72 -4.10
N ARG A 29 8.36 6.32 -5.30
CA ARG A 29 9.42 7.28 -5.61
C ARG A 29 9.29 8.59 -4.85
N LYS A 30 8.06 9.07 -4.64
CA LYS A 30 7.82 10.34 -3.93
C LYS A 30 7.95 10.23 -2.42
N CYS A 31 7.53 9.11 -1.84
CA CYS A 31 7.44 8.93 -0.40
C CYS A 31 8.65 8.17 0.18
N GLY A 32 9.57 7.70 -0.66
CA GLY A 32 10.70 6.87 -0.21
C GLY A 32 10.26 5.49 0.27
N LEU A 33 9.19 4.95 -0.32
CA LEU A 33 8.65 3.63 -0.01
C LEU A 33 9.07 2.61 -1.07
N THR A 34 8.99 1.33 -0.73
CA THR A 34 9.01 0.27 -1.75
C THR A 34 7.68 0.23 -2.50
N ARG A 35 7.70 -0.26 -3.75
CA ARG A 35 6.48 -0.42 -4.55
C ARG A 35 5.44 -1.29 -3.84
N ASP A 36 5.88 -2.34 -3.15
CA ASP A 36 4.99 -3.28 -2.43
C ASP A 36 4.39 -2.68 -1.17
N GLU A 37 5.08 -1.75 -0.50
CA GLU A 37 4.51 -0.94 0.59
C GLU A 37 3.42 -0.02 0.06
N ALA A 38 3.71 0.74 -1.00
CA ALA A 38 2.73 1.63 -1.61
C ALA A 38 1.49 0.89 -2.12
N LEU A 39 1.67 -0.28 -2.75
CA LEU A 39 0.57 -1.10 -3.25
C LEU A 39 -0.35 -1.60 -2.13
N ARG A 40 0.21 -1.98 -0.98
CA ARG A 40 -0.59 -2.37 0.20
C ARG A 40 -1.41 -1.20 0.71
N MET A 41 -0.81 -0.02 0.82
CA MET A 41 -1.49 1.19 1.32
C MET A 41 -2.63 1.64 0.41
N ILE A 42 -2.44 1.60 -0.92
CA ILE A 42 -3.48 1.94 -1.90
C ILE A 42 -4.70 1.01 -1.71
N ARG A 43 -4.48 -0.29 -1.60
CA ARG A 43 -5.56 -1.27 -1.41
C ARG A 43 -6.25 -1.14 -0.07
N GLU A 44 -5.49 -0.88 0.99
CA GLU A 44 -6.04 -0.60 2.31
C GLU A 44 -6.94 0.64 2.26
N ALA A 45 -6.50 1.72 1.61
CA ALA A 45 -7.29 2.92 1.43
C ALA A 45 -8.58 2.68 0.63
N HIS A 46 -8.55 1.86 -0.43
CA HIS A 46 -9.74 1.47 -1.18
C HIS A 46 -10.69 0.57 -0.40
N SER A 47 -10.17 -0.23 0.53
CA SER A 47 -10.97 -1.17 1.32
C SER A 47 -11.58 -0.52 2.57
N LEU A 48 -11.01 0.59 3.05
CA LEU A 48 -11.53 1.33 4.19
C LEU A 48 -12.69 2.26 3.74
N PRO A 49 -13.79 2.34 4.50
CA PRO A 49 -14.85 3.31 4.23
C PRO A 49 -14.34 4.72 4.53
N ALA A 50 -13.84 5.41 3.50
CA ALA A 50 -13.47 6.83 3.49
C ALA A 50 -13.01 7.40 4.84
N VAL A 51 -12.03 6.76 5.50
CA VAL A 51 -11.40 7.35 6.67
C VAL A 51 -10.39 8.36 6.14
N LYS A 52 -10.69 9.63 6.44
CA LYS A 52 -9.98 10.88 6.18
C LYS A 52 -8.49 10.69 5.86
N PRO A 53 -7.96 11.36 4.82
CA PRO A 53 -6.58 11.20 4.40
C PRO A 53 -5.64 11.47 5.58
N ALA A 54 -4.76 10.51 5.87
CA ALA A 54 -3.72 10.67 6.86
C ALA A 54 -2.80 11.81 6.43
N GLU A 55 -2.98 12.97 7.06
CA GLU A 55 -2.00 14.04 7.08
C GLU A 55 -0.66 13.47 7.52
N GLY A 56 0.33 13.54 6.64
CA GLY A 56 1.66 13.02 6.90
C GLY A 56 2.70 13.76 6.06
N GLY A 57 3.08 14.97 6.49
CA GLY A 57 4.39 15.52 6.12
C GLY A 57 4.48 17.01 5.84
N LYS A 58 3.85 17.89 6.62
CA LYS A 58 4.42 19.23 6.84
C LYS A 58 5.54 19.09 7.87
N ARG A 59 6.78 18.96 7.40
CA ARG A 59 7.96 19.24 8.23
C ARG A 59 8.30 20.71 8.03
N GLU A 60 8.28 21.40 9.15
CA GLU A 60 8.65 22.78 9.42
C GLU A 60 9.98 23.19 8.74
N ASN A 61 9.99 24.38 8.14
CA ASN A 61 11.14 25.29 8.06
C ASN A 61 10.61 26.72 8.01
#